data_AF-A0A7D5V0H0-F1
#
_entry.id   AF-A0A7D5V0H0-F1
#
_cell.length_a   1.000
_cell.length_b   1.000
_cell.length_c   1.000
_cell.angle_alpha   90.00
_cell.angle_beta   90.00
_cell.angle_gamma   90.00
#
_symmetry.space_group_name_H-M   'P 1'
#
loop_
_entity.id
_entity.type
_entity.pdbx_description
1 polymer ?
#
loop_
_entity_poly.entity_id
_entity_poly.type
_entity_poly.pdbx_seq_one_letter_code
_entity_poly.pdbx_strand_id
1 'polypeptide(L)'
;MDQLGCLEDFEKSSRCVKKEYRRGPHGNVIARPDVTKRLEECYGYPTLILDRQAYIETLYNHLPDKSRVATKKFVRQIEQTDHGVSVVLDDGSVETGAIVIGADGVHSTARDFLWKHANKLTPGSIALEERNSFTTSYRCLFGASPHMSDFGIGDIHICHSNGFSVFMATTSDTLYWAVFVKDEMRTRWPVNTRYTDKDEEVVAEQIMSTPVTETIIFGNLWYSRSSSGLVPVEEGVLKNWHSGRIVLIGDAVHKCLTMTPDLGLGGACAVEDAVVLCNNLRNRMHDSSSKSLNTVSQDGITQLFHQYSNRQGPRAQRLCSLSGRTTRLNSSGTLIDQFVTRILMVNNAAPMAAIMGEVVREGELLDYATVKRVRVARRGGKNTPEYIKISPSARHTLLTMDRVTLPNKLSQSLTVGQFVKVKSLIQGNSYYYTAAWQAAVLQ
;
A
#
# COMPACT_ATOMS: atom_id res chain seq x y z
N MET A 1 -9.38 -11.41 0.51
CA MET A 1 -10.48 -11.50 1.52
C MET A 1 -11.57 -12.51 1.15
N ASP A 2 -11.98 -12.64 -0.11
CA ASP A 2 -12.96 -13.67 -0.53
C ASP A 2 -12.56 -15.10 -0.09
N GLN A 3 -11.30 -15.49 -0.33
CA GLN A 3 -10.74 -16.77 0.10
C GLN A 3 -10.73 -16.98 1.62
N LEU A 4 -10.80 -15.91 2.41
CA LEU A 4 -10.89 -15.97 3.88
C LEU A 4 -12.34 -16.05 4.37
N GLY A 5 -13.33 -15.97 3.47
CA GLY A 5 -14.75 -15.96 3.80
C GLY A 5 -15.29 -14.62 4.30
N CYS A 6 -14.45 -13.59 4.43
CA CYS A 6 -14.84 -12.32 5.06
C CYS A 6 -15.49 -11.30 4.11
N LEU A 7 -15.49 -11.56 2.78
CA LEU A 7 -15.88 -10.56 1.79
C LEU A 7 -17.32 -10.07 1.96
N GLU A 8 -18.28 -10.97 2.15
CA GLU A 8 -19.70 -10.61 2.26
C GLU A 8 -19.97 -9.70 3.46
N ASP A 9 -19.30 -9.95 4.58
CA ASP A 9 -19.45 -9.11 5.77
C ASP A 9 -18.74 -7.77 5.63
N PHE A 10 -17.60 -7.73 4.93
CA PHE A 10 -17.01 -6.44 4.53
C PHE A 10 -17.94 -5.66 3.62
N GLU A 11 -18.60 -6.28 2.63
CA GLU A 11 -19.56 -5.58 1.77
C GLU A 11 -20.75 -4.99 2.56
N LYS A 12 -21.19 -5.67 3.63
CA LYS A 12 -22.25 -5.17 4.52
C LYS A 12 -21.77 -4.00 5.39
N SER A 13 -20.56 -4.11 5.95
CA SER A 13 -20.00 -3.14 6.90
C SER A 13 -19.32 -1.95 6.23
N SER A 14 -19.20 -1.94 4.90
CA SER A 14 -18.47 -0.93 4.12
C SER A 14 -19.35 -0.22 3.10
N ARG A 15 -18.75 0.68 2.33
CA ARG A 15 -19.38 1.28 1.16
C ARG A 15 -18.51 1.08 -0.08
N CYS A 16 -19.13 0.65 -1.17
CA CYS A 16 -18.44 0.60 -2.45
C CYS A 16 -18.16 2.03 -2.95
N VAL A 17 -16.98 2.22 -3.52
CA VAL A 17 -16.67 3.44 -4.25
C VAL A 17 -17.59 3.54 -5.47
N LYS A 18 -18.26 4.68 -5.62
CA LYS A 18 -19.19 4.94 -6.73
C LYS A 18 -18.63 5.92 -7.74
N LYS A 19 -18.04 7.01 -7.25
CA LYS A 19 -17.51 8.08 -8.09
C LYS A 19 -16.20 8.57 -7.49
N GLU A 20 -15.28 8.94 -8.36
CA GLU A 20 -14.03 9.58 -7.96
C GLU A 20 -13.96 10.98 -8.56
N TYR A 21 -13.38 11.91 -7.80
CA TYR A 21 -13.25 13.29 -8.17
C TYR A 21 -11.83 13.77 -7.92
N ARG A 22 -11.23 14.39 -8.92
CA ARG A 22 -10.00 15.18 -8.77
C ARG A 22 -10.40 16.65 -8.70
N ARG A 23 -10.06 17.30 -7.59
CA ARG A 23 -10.41 18.69 -7.32
C ARG A 23 -9.17 19.57 -7.35
N GLY A 24 -9.36 20.79 -7.85
CA GLY A 24 -8.32 21.80 -7.94
C GLY A 24 -8.09 22.55 -6.62
N PRO A 25 -7.14 23.50 -6.62
CA PRO A 25 -6.85 24.33 -5.45
C PRO A 25 -8.04 25.18 -4.97
N HIS A 26 -9.03 25.42 -5.84
CA HIS A 26 -10.25 26.17 -5.50
C HIS A 26 -11.45 25.24 -5.22
N GLY A 27 -11.23 23.94 -5.02
CA GLY A 27 -12.29 22.96 -4.73
C GLY A 27 -13.16 22.55 -5.93
N ASN A 28 -12.99 23.22 -7.08
CA ASN A 28 -13.68 22.90 -8.32
C ASN A 28 -13.26 21.52 -8.86
N VAL A 29 -14.21 20.79 -9.46
CA VAL A 29 -13.92 19.49 -10.06
C VAL A 29 -13.15 19.69 -11.37
N ILE A 30 -11.92 19.16 -11.43
CA ILE A 30 -11.09 19.19 -12.64
C ILE A 30 -11.29 17.90 -13.44
N ALA A 31 -11.47 16.76 -12.76
CA ALA A 31 -11.71 15.48 -13.42
C ALA A 31 -12.56 14.51 -12.58
N ARG A 32 -13.13 13.54 -13.28
CA ARG A 32 -13.88 12.41 -12.71
C ARG A 32 -13.32 11.12 -13.29
N PRO A 33 -12.22 10.59 -12.73
CA PRO A 33 -11.67 9.35 -13.22
C PRO A 33 -12.55 8.17 -12.79
N ASP A 34 -12.73 7.18 -13.66
CA ASP A 34 -13.48 5.94 -13.35
C ASP A 34 -12.50 4.78 -13.14
N VAL A 35 -11.50 4.93 -12.26
CA VAL A 35 -10.43 3.92 -12.11
C VAL A 35 -10.94 2.69 -11.38
N THR A 36 -11.55 2.89 -10.22
CA THR A 36 -12.14 1.82 -9.38
C THR A 36 -13.19 1.02 -10.13
N LYS A 37 -14.06 1.70 -10.89
CA LYS A 37 -15.05 1.05 -11.76
C LYS A 37 -14.39 0.15 -12.81
N ARG A 38 -13.33 0.63 -13.48
CA ARG A 38 -12.59 -0.19 -14.47
C ARG A 38 -11.90 -1.38 -13.81
N LEU A 39 -11.39 -1.22 -12.59
CA LEU A 39 -10.83 -2.34 -11.82
C LEU A 39 -11.92 -3.36 -11.46
N GLU A 40 -13.10 -2.92 -11.03
CA GLU A 40 -14.23 -3.80 -10.79
C GLU A 40 -14.66 -4.56 -12.06
N GLU A 41 -14.70 -3.90 -13.21
CA GLU A 41 -14.97 -4.53 -14.50
C GLU A 41 -13.91 -5.58 -14.89
N CYS A 42 -12.64 -5.33 -14.56
CA CYS A 42 -11.52 -6.23 -14.86
C CYS A 42 -11.41 -7.43 -13.90
N TYR A 43 -11.62 -7.22 -12.60
CA TYR A 43 -11.35 -8.21 -11.55
C TYR A 43 -12.61 -8.78 -10.88
N GLY A 44 -13.78 -8.15 -11.07
CA GLY A 44 -15.05 -8.61 -10.52
C GLY A 44 -15.27 -8.30 -9.04
N TYR A 45 -14.39 -7.51 -8.43
CA TYR A 45 -14.48 -7.07 -7.04
C TYR A 45 -14.60 -5.54 -6.96
N PRO A 46 -15.55 -5.00 -6.20
CA PRO A 46 -15.67 -3.57 -6.00
C PRO A 46 -14.53 -3.06 -5.09
N THR A 47 -14.15 -1.80 -5.26
CA THR A 47 -13.32 -1.10 -4.28
C THR A 47 -14.19 -0.69 -3.09
N LEU A 48 -13.79 -1.09 -1.89
CA LEU A 48 -14.53 -0.83 -0.65
C LEU A 48 -13.85 0.25 0.20
N ILE A 49 -14.63 1.19 0.71
CA ILE A 49 -14.23 2.15 1.74
C ILE A 49 -14.52 1.49 3.10
N LEU A 50 -13.45 1.11 3.80
CA LEU A 50 -13.52 0.34 5.04
C LEU A 50 -13.06 1.17 6.22
N ASP A 51 -13.84 1.14 7.30
CA ASP A 51 -13.39 1.57 8.61
C ASP A 51 -12.40 0.55 9.17
N ARG A 52 -11.28 1.03 9.73
CA ARG A 52 -10.20 0.16 10.22
C ARG A 52 -10.63 -0.72 11.39
N GLN A 53 -11.44 -0.17 12.30
CA GLN A 53 -11.95 -0.92 13.44
C GLN A 53 -12.91 -2.00 12.96
N ALA A 54 -13.86 -1.65 12.08
CA ALA A 54 -14.77 -2.62 11.47
C ALA A 54 -14.01 -3.72 10.70
N TYR A 55 -12.92 -3.35 10.02
CA TYR A 55 -12.07 -4.30 9.30
C TYR A 55 -11.45 -5.35 10.23
N ILE A 56 -10.82 -4.91 11.33
CA ILE A 56 -10.19 -5.77 12.33
C ILE A 56 -11.24 -6.62 13.05
N GLU A 57 -12.38 -6.03 13.41
CA GLU A 57 -13.47 -6.73 14.08
C GLU A 57 -14.04 -7.86 13.21
N THR A 58 -14.24 -7.60 11.91
CA THR A 58 -14.72 -8.61 10.96
C THR A 58 -13.73 -9.76 10.83
N LEU A 59 -12.43 -9.47 10.74
CA LEU A 59 -11.38 -10.49 10.75
C LEU A 59 -11.41 -11.33 12.02
N TYR A 60 -11.49 -10.67 13.18
CA TYR A 60 -11.56 -11.34 14.48
C TYR A 60 -12.80 -12.24 14.60
N ASN A 61 -13.95 -11.78 14.09
CA ASN A 61 -15.20 -12.53 14.12
C ASN A 61 -15.17 -13.79 13.24
N HIS A 62 -14.37 -13.79 12.17
CA HIS A 62 -14.17 -14.96 11.30
C HIS A 62 -13.09 -15.93 11.80
N LEU A 63 -12.39 -15.63 12.90
CA LEU A 63 -11.43 -16.58 13.46
C LEU A 63 -12.18 -17.81 14.00
N PRO A 64 -11.80 -19.03 13.57
CA PRO A 64 -12.47 -20.25 14.04
C PRO A 64 -12.22 -20.50 15.54
N ASP A 65 -11.08 -20.03 16.05
CA ASP A 65 -10.66 -20.19 17.42
C ASP A 65 -10.15 -18.85 17.96
N LYS A 66 -11.03 -18.14 18.69
CA LYS A 66 -10.73 -16.84 19.28
C LYS A 66 -9.82 -16.94 20.52
N SER A 67 -9.66 -18.11 21.13
CA SER A 67 -8.80 -18.25 22.33
C SER A 67 -7.31 -18.14 22.00
N ARG A 68 -6.95 -18.20 20.71
CA ARG A 68 -5.57 -17.97 20.24
C ARG A 68 -5.17 -16.50 20.19
N VAL A 69 -6.11 -15.58 20.42
CA VAL A 69 -5.85 -14.14 20.45
C VAL A 69 -5.74 -13.67 21.89
N ALA A 70 -4.50 -13.48 22.35
CA ALA A 70 -4.24 -12.89 23.65
C ALA A 70 -3.95 -11.39 23.51
N THR A 71 -4.82 -10.55 24.05
CA THR A 71 -4.62 -9.08 24.11
C THR A 71 -3.81 -8.68 25.33
N LYS A 72 -3.23 -7.46 25.34
CA LYS A 72 -2.41 -6.94 26.45
C LYS A 72 -1.20 -7.82 26.77
N LYS A 73 -0.64 -8.46 25.76
CA LYS A 73 0.58 -9.24 25.82
C LYS A 73 1.62 -8.57 24.94
N PHE A 74 2.70 -8.08 25.55
CA PHE A 74 3.76 -7.38 24.84
C PHE A 74 5.03 -8.21 24.84
N VAL A 75 5.60 -8.44 23.67
CA VAL A 75 6.85 -9.20 23.53
C VAL A 75 8.00 -8.41 24.17
N ARG A 76 8.72 -9.04 25.09
CA ARG A 76 9.91 -8.47 25.73
C ARG A 76 11.20 -9.14 25.29
N GLN A 77 11.15 -10.43 24.98
CA GLN A 77 12.31 -11.20 24.56
C GLN A 77 11.91 -12.32 23.61
N ILE A 78 12.76 -12.58 22.62
CA ILE A 78 12.65 -13.75 21.74
C ILE A 78 13.96 -14.53 21.83
N GLU A 79 13.86 -15.79 22.24
CA GLU A 79 14.95 -16.75 22.25
C GLU A 79 14.66 -17.83 21.23
N GLN A 80 15.70 -18.30 20.54
CA GLN A 80 15.56 -19.35 19.54
C GLN A 80 16.65 -20.40 19.69
N THR A 81 16.27 -21.63 19.36
CA THR A 81 17.13 -22.81 19.30
C THR A 81 16.98 -23.47 17.93
N ASP A 82 17.78 -24.48 17.64
CA ASP A 82 17.69 -25.22 16.39
C ASP A 82 16.36 -25.98 16.21
N HIS A 83 15.54 -26.09 17.26
CA HIS A 83 14.29 -26.85 17.27
C HIS A 83 13.03 -26.01 17.52
N GLY A 84 13.17 -24.73 17.89
CA GLY A 84 12.02 -23.89 18.21
C GLY A 84 12.38 -22.52 18.75
N VAL A 85 11.35 -21.79 19.16
CA VAL A 85 11.41 -20.42 19.68
C VAL A 85 10.63 -20.30 20.98
N SER A 86 11.10 -19.41 21.86
CA SER A 86 10.44 -19.02 23.10
C SER A 86 10.29 -17.51 23.12
N VAL A 87 9.09 -17.03 23.43
CA VAL A 87 8.74 -15.62 23.49
C VAL A 87 8.38 -15.27 24.93
N VAL A 88 9.16 -14.41 25.56
CA VAL A 88 8.88 -13.90 26.91
C VAL A 88 8.02 -12.65 26.78
N LEU A 89 6.91 -12.65 27.50
CA LEU A 89 5.93 -11.57 27.52
C LEU A 89 6.16 -10.63 28.70
N ASP A 90 5.48 -9.49 28.69
CA ASP A 90 5.67 -8.42 29.67
C ASP A 90 5.18 -8.75 31.09
N ASP A 91 4.28 -9.72 31.21
CA ASP A 91 3.85 -10.30 32.49
C ASP A 91 4.76 -11.45 32.97
N GLY A 92 5.85 -11.73 32.26
CA GLY A 92 6.79 -12.81 32.56
C GLY A 92 6.38 -14.19 32.07
N SER A 93 5.18 -14.35 31.49
CA SER A 93 4.78 -15.61 30.85
C SER A 93 5.61 -15.90 29.59
N VAL A 94 5.75 -17.18 29.27
CA VAL A 94 6.57 -17.65 28.13
C VAL A 94 5.71 -18.50 27.20
N GLU A 95 5.70 -18.12 25.93
CA GLU A 95 5.05 -18.87 24.85
C GLU A 95 6.09 -19.56 23.99
N THR A 96 5.88 -20.84 23.66
CA THR A 96 6.82 -21.64 22.86
C THR A 96 6.21 -22.04 21.52
N GLY A 97 7.01 -22.06 20.46
CA GLY A 97 6.56 -22.45 19.13
C GLY A 97 7.69 -22.87 18.19
N ALA A 98 7.34 -23.17 16.93
CA ALA A 98 8.30 -23.54 15.91
C ALA A 98 9.02 -22.33 15.31
N ILE A 99 8.28 -21.24 15.11
CA ILE A 99 8.69 -20.00 14.44
C ILE A 99 7.99 -18.80 15.10
N VAL A 100 8.58 -17.61 14.96
CA VAL A 100 7.93 -16.33 15.27
C VAL A 100 7.66 -15.58 13.97
N ILE A 101 6.42 -15.10 13.81
CA ILE A 101 6.04 -14.19 12.73
C ILE A 101 5.87 -12.78 13.32
N GLY A 102 6.77 -11.87 12.99
CA GLY A 102 6.72 -10.47 13.36
C GLY A 102 5.76 -9.69 12.46
N ALA A 103 4.54 -9.48 12.95
CA ALA A 103 3.50 -8.66 12.31
C ALA A 103 3.17 -7.41 13.15
N ASP A 104 4.15 -6.90 13.89
CA ASP A 104 4.05 -5.88 14.95
C ASP A 104 4.33 -4.44 14.44
N GLY A 105 4.23 -4.22 13.13
CA GLY A 105 4.19 -2.90 12.52
C GLY A 105 5.53 -2.18 12.42
N VAL A 106 5.48 -0.89 12.10
CA VAL A 106 6.67 -0.08 11.76
C VAL A 106 7.69 0.04 12.89
N HIS A 107 7.27 -0.13 14.15
CA HIS A 107 8.13 -0.14 15.34
C HIS A 107 8.35 -1.56 15.87
N SER A 108 8.51 -2.52 14.95
CA SER A 108 8.62 -3.95 15.24
C SER A 108 9.71 -4.27 16.27
N THR A 109 9.30 -4.88 17.39
CA THR A 109 10.15 -5.51 18.39
C THR A 109 10.74 -6.82 17.84
N ALA A 110 9.95 -7.59 17.08
CA ALA A 110 10.42 -8.83 16.44
C ALA A 110 11.61 -8.55 15.50
N ARG A 111 11.58 -7.42 14.78
CA ARG A 111 12.68 -6.96 13.93
C ARG A 111 13.95 -6.66 14.71
N ASP A 112 13.86 -6.03 15.87
CA ASP A 112 15.03 -5.78 16.71
C ASP A 112 15.70 -7.08 17.17
N PHE A 113 14.91 -8.11 17.52
CA PHE A 113 15.43 -9.43 17.86
C PHE A 113 16.02 -10.17 16.66
N LEU A 114 15.39 -10.07 15.49
CA LEU A 114 15.93 -10.58 14.23
C LEU A 114 17.32 -9.99 13.95
N TRP A 115 17.47 -8.67 14.07
CA TRP A 115 18.74 -7.98 13.86
C TRP A 115 19.82 -8.38 14.86
N LYS A 116 19.46 -8.48 16.16
CA LYS A 116 20.38 -8.97 17.20
C LYS A 116 20.85 -10.39 16.91
N HIS A 117 19.94 -11.26 16.50
CA HIS A 117 20.26 -12.65 16.19
C HIS A 117 21.17 -12.77 14.95
N ALA A 118 20.82 -12.11 13.85
CA ALA A 118 21.63 -12.13 12.63
C ALA A 118 23.07 -11.66 12.88
N ASN A 119 23.23 -10.56 13.62
CA ASN A 119 24.55 -10.03 13.98
C ASN A 119 25.31 -10.89 15.01
N LYS A 120 24.61 -11.74 15.78
CA LYS A 120 25.25 -12.74 16.65
C LYS A 120 25.81 -13.91 15.84
N LEU A 121 25.07 -14.38 14.82
CA LEU A 121 25.51 -15.48 13.94
C LEU A 121 26.66 -15.05 13.03
N THR A 122 26.47 -13.92 12.36
CA THR A 122 27.46 -13.36 11.43
C THR A 122 27.60 -11.87 11.75
N PRO A 123 28.65 -11.48 12.50
CA PRO A 123 28.89 -10.08 12.87
C PRO A 123 28.92 -9.17 11.63
N GLY A 124 28.07 -8.13 11.64
CA GLY A 124 27.97 -7.18 10.53
C GLY A 124 27.10 -7.64 9.36
N SER A 125 26.44 -8.80 9.45
CA SER A 125 25.51 -9.28 8.42
C SER A 125 24.34 -8.32 8.17
N ILE A 126 23.91 -7.62 9.22
CA ILE A 126 22.91 -6.56 9.11
C ILE A 126 23.59 -5.24 9.44
N ALA A 127 23.88 -4.48 8.38
CA ALA A 127 24.52 -3.19 8.46
C ALA A 127 23.68 -2.23 9.32
N LEU A 128 24.35 -1.36 10.09
CA LEU A 128 23.69 -0.28 10.82
C LEU A 128 22.85 0.61 9.86
N GLU A 129 23.24 0.68 8.59
CA GLU A 129 22.50 1.39 7.55
C GLU A 129 21.11 0.82 7.27
N GLU A 130 20.90 -0.49 7.46
CA GLU A 130 19.57 -1.10 7.28
C GLU A 130 18.57 -0.53 8.30
N ARG A 131 19.05 -0.19 9.50
CA ARG A 131 18.24 0.49 10.51
C ARG A 131 17.72 1.83 10.02
N ASN A 132 18.48 2.52 9.16
CA ASN A 132 18.11 3.81 8.60
C ASN A 132 17.34 3.70 7.27
N SER A 133 16.84 2.51 6.91
CA SER A 133 16.15 2.28 5.63
C SER A 133 14.76 2.92 5.58
N PHE A 134 14.08 3.03 6.72
CA PHE A 134 12.82 3.76 6.79
C PHE A 134 13.11 5.25 6.86
N THR A 135 12.49 5.99 5.96
CA THR A 135 12.61 7.44 5.90
C THR A 135 11.25 8.09 5.95
N THR A 136 11.17 9.25 6.59
CA THR A 136 9.93 10.02 6.71
C THR A 136 10.15 11.35 6.02
N SER A 137 9.32 11.63 5.02
CA SER A 137 9.34 12.91 4.29
C SER A 137 7.99 13.62 4.34
N TYR A 138 6.97 12.98 4.93
CA TYR A 138 5.61 13.46 5.00
C TYR A 138 5.04 13.16 6.38
N ARG A 139 4.10 14.00 6.79
CA ARG A 139 3.19 13.77 7.92
C ARG A 139 1.76 13.71 7.41
N CYS A 140 0.95 12.83 8.00
CA CYS A 140 -0.44 12.65 7.63
C CYS A 140 -1.33 13.04 8.79
N LEU A 141 -2.09 14.12 8.61
CA LEU A 141 -3.19 14.51 9.49
C LEU A 141 -4.46 13.83 8.97
N PHE A 142 -5.00 12.88 9.71
CA PHE A 142 -6.21 12.17 9.32
C PHE A 142 -7.31 12.39 10.36
N GLY A 143 -8.54 12.15 9.95
CA GLY A 143 -9.68 12.23 10.83
C GLY A 143 -10.98 11.80 10.17
N ALA A 144 -12.03 11.87 10.95
CA ALA A 144 -13.39 11.60 10.52
C ALA A 144 -14.29 12.75 10.95
N SER A 145 -15.20 13.14 10.07
CA SER A 145 -16.24 14.13 10.34
C SER A 145 -17.60 13.56 9.95
N PRO A 146 -18.72 14.08 10.48
CA PRO A 146 -20.04 13.72 10.00
C PRO A 146 -20.17 13.94 8.49
N HIS A 147 -20.96 13.10 7.84
CA HIS A 147 -21.28 13.26 6.42
C HIS A 147 -21.85 14.66 6.14
N MET A 148 -21.37 15.28 5.06
CA MET A 148 -21.84 16.59 4.59
C MET A 148 -22.49 16.45 3.22
N SER A 149 -23.58 17.20 2.98
CA SER A 149 -24.43 17.09 1.79
C SER A 149 -23.71 17.27 0.46
N ASP A 150 -22.61 18.02 0.43
CA ASP A 150 -21.83 18.31 -0.77
C ASP A 150 -21.02 17.11 -1.29
N PHE A 151 -20.90 16.06 -0.49
CA PHE A 151 -20.22 14.82 -0.87
C PHE A 151 -21.24 13.69 -1.05
N GLY A 152 -21.28 13.03 -2.21
CA GLY A 152 -22.17 11.90 -2.43
C GLY A 152 -21.71 10.67 -1.65
N ILE A 153 -22.63 9.80 -1.23
CA ILE A 153 -22.29 8.58 -0.48
C ILE A 153 -21.50 7.61 -1.37
N GLY A 154 -20.30 7.22 -0.91
CA GLY A 154 -19.38 6.36 -1.65
C GLY A 154 -18.50 7.12 -2.64
N ASP A 155 -18.48 8.45 -2.56
CA ASP A 155 -17.59 9.27 -3.37
C ASP A 155 -16.19 9.34 -2.74
N ILE A 156 -15.18 9.30 -3.61
CA ILE A 156 -13.78 9.59 -3.29
C ILE A 156 -13.42 10.94 -3.90
N HIS A 157 -12.79 11.81 -3.12
CA HIS A 157 -12.28 13.10 -3.58
C HIS A 157 -10.80 13.23 -3.25
N ILE A 158 -10.01 13.69 -4.22
CA ILE A 158 -8.60 14.03 -4.01
C ILE A 158 -8.42 15.48 -4.45
N CYS A 159 -8.09 16.34 -3.49
CA CYS A 159 -7.81 17.76 -3.71
C CYS A 159 -6.30 17.95 -3.78
N HIS A 160 -5.85 18.53 -4.89
CA HIS A 160 -4.45 18.90 -5.08
C HIS A 160 -4.28 20.38 -4.76
N SER A 161 -3.42 20.69 -3.80
CA SER A 161 -3.03 22.06 -3.44
C SER A 161 -1.52 22.21 -3.46
N ASN A 162 -1.02 23.45 -3.43
CA ASN A 162 0.42 23.71 -3.44
C ASN A 162 1.04 23.31 -2.08
N GLY A 163 1.72 22.17 -2.04
CA GLY A 163 2.51 21.71 -0.88
C GLY A 163 1.82 20.67 0.02
N PHE A 164 0.54 20.39 -0.22
CA PHE A 164 -0.21 19.33 0.48
C PHE A 164 -1.32 18.78 -0.42
N SER A 165 -1.84 17.62 -0.04
CA SER A 165 -2.99 17.02 -0.72
C SER A 165 -3.97 16.44 0.29
N VAL A 166 -5.26 16.54 -0.05
CA VAL A 166 -6.36 16.10 0.82
C VAL A 166 -7.08 14.95 0.12
N PHE A 167 -7.08 13.78 0.73
CA PHE A 167 -7.95 12.68 0.37
C PHE A 167 -9.20 12.73 1.24
N MET A 168 -10.36 12.46 0.62
CA MET A 168 -11.62 12.30 1.32
C MET A 168 -12.36 11.09 0.76
N ALA A 169 -12.95 10.29 1.64
CA ALA A 169 -13.82 9.17 1.31
C ALA A 169 -15.07 9.22 2.18
N THR A 170 -16.22 9.02 1.55
CA THR A 170 -17.52 9.09 2.23
C THR A 170 -18.15 7.73 2.42
N THR A 171 -18.65 7.50 3.64
CA THR A 171 -19.64 6.46 3.92
C THR A 171 -21.04 7.09 4.00
N SER A 172 -22.02 6.36 4.54
CA SER A 172 -23.39 6.87 4.71
C SER A 172 -23.53 7.94 5.79
N ASP A 173 -22.66 7.93 6.77
CA ASP A 173 -22.73 8.73 8.00
C ASP A 173 -21.44 9.52 8.27
N THR A 174 -20.34 9.11 7.67
CA THR A 174 -18.99 9.61 8.00
C THR A 174 -18.25 10.02 6.73
N LEU A 175 -17.56 11.15 6.81
CA LEU A 175 -16.56 11.60 5.85
C LEU A 175 -15.18 11.38 6.48
N TYR A 176 -14.44 10.43 5.97
CA TYR A 176 -13.03 10.22 6.31
C TYR A 176 -12.19 11.16 5.48
N TRP A 177 -11.20 11.79 6.10
CA TRP A 177 -10.26 12.66 5.41
C TRP A 177 -8.83 12.42 5.90
N ALA A 178 -7.89 12.60 4.98
CA ALA A 178 -6.45 12.47 5.24
C ALA A 178 -5.70 13.54 4.46
N VAL A 179 -4.96 14.36 5.18
CA VAL A 179 -4.16 15.46 4.65
C VAL A 179 -2.70 15.08 4.76
N PHE A 180 -2.01 15.12 3.65
CA PHE A 180 -0.60 14.79 3.58
C PHE A 180 0.20 16.05 3.33
N VAL A 181 1.05 16.37 4.30
CA VAL A 181 1.87 17.58 4.30
C VAL A 181 3.32 17.16 4.17
N LYS A 182 4.03 17.78 3.23
CA LYS A 182 5.47 17.54 3.05
C LYS A 182 6.22 18.14 4.23
N ASP A 183 7.10 17.34 4.82
CA ASP A 183 8.00 17.83 5.87
C ASP A 183 9.21 18.52 5.24
N GLU A 184 9.75 19.54 5.90
CA GLU A 184 10.94 20.28 5.42
C GLU A 184 12.19 19.44 5.60
N MET A 185 12.26 18.65 6.67
CA MET A 185 13.38 17.77 6.96
C MET A 185 13.00 16.29 6.80
N ARG A 186 13.78 15.59 5.98
CA ARG A 186 13.67 14.13 5.87
C ARG A 186 14.33 13.48 7.08
N THR A 187 13.54 12.79 7.91
CA THR A 187 14.07 12.00 9.02
C THR A 187 14.24 10.54 8.62
N ARG A 188 15.03 9.80 9.41
CA ARG A 188 15.23 8.36 9.24
C ARG A 188 14.98 7.66 10.57
N TRP A 189 14.49 6.43 10.52
CA TRP A 189 14.45 5.56 11.70
C TRP A 189 15.87 5.46 12.31
N PRO A 190 16.05 5.43 13.64
CA PRO A 190 15.05 5.25 14.70
C PRO A 190 14.38 6.52 15.22
N VAL A 191 14.51 7.67 14.55
CA VAL A 191 13.81 8.88 14.99
C VAL A 191 12.30 8.62 14.98
N ASN A 192 11.72 8.49 16.17
CA ASN A 192 10.30 8.27 16.38
C ASN A 192 9.65 9.58 16.80
N THR A 193 9.14 10.31 15.82
CA THR A 193 8.39 11.53 16.09
C THR A 193 6.98 11.15 16.53
N ARG A 194 6.68 11.40 17.80
CA ARG A 194 5.31 11.38 18.31
C ARG A 194 4.76 12.78 18.28
N TYR A 195 3.62 12.93 17.62
CA TYR A 195 2.90 14.19 17.57
C TYR A 195 1.91 14.28 18.72
N THR A 196 1.70 15.50 19.19
CA THR A 196 0.72 15.86 20.22
C THR A 196 -0.49 16.53 19.58
N ASP A 197 -1.59 16.66 20.33
CA ASP A 197 -2.79 17.35 19.87
C ASP A 197 -2.50 18.79 19.37
N LYS A 198 -1.53 19.47 20.00
CA LYS A 198 -1.07 20.79 19.57
C LYS A 198 -0.40 20.77 18.20
N ASP A 199 0.35 19.71 17.89
CA ASP A 199 0.96 19.55 16.57
C ASP A 199 -0.12 19.34 15.51
N GLU A 200 -1.22 18.64 15.84
CA GLU A 200 -2.36 18.50 14.95
C GLU A 200 -3.00 19.86 14.64
N GLU A 201 -3.22 20.68 15.66
CA GLU A 201 -3.78 22.03 15.53
C GLU A 201 -2.92 22.90 14.62
N VAL A 202 -1.59 22.89 14.82
CA VAL A 202 -0.65 23.65 13.97
C VAL A 202 -0.74 23.21 12.51
N VAL A 203 -0.86 21.90 12.23
CA VAL A 203 -1.03 21.41 10.86
C VAL A 203 -2.38 21.83 10.30
N ALA A 204 -3.45 21.71 11.07
CA ALA A 204 -4.79 22.08 10.66
C ALA A 204 -4.88 23.57 10.31
N GLU A 205 -4.32 24.45 11.15
CA GLU A 205 -4.26 25.90 10.94
C GLU A 205 -3.67 26.29 9.59
N GLN A 206 -2.62 25.59 9.15
CA GLN A 206 -1.96 25.83 7.85
C GLN A 206 -2.90 25.61 6.65
N ILE A 207 -3.93 24.77 6.81
CA ILE A 207 -4.81 24.34 5.72
C ILE A 207 -6.28 24.73 5.92
N MET A 208 -6.65 25.35 7.06
CA MET A 208 -8.02 25.71 7.43
C MET A 208 -8.82 26.41 6.32
N SER A 209 -8.18 27.36 5.62
CA SER A 209 -8.81 28.18 4.58
C SER A 209 -8.88 27.49 3.21
N THR A 210 -8.35 26.27 3.09
CA THR A 210 -8.28 25.56 1.81
C THR A 210 -9.65 25.07 1.37
N PRO A 211 -10.13 25.44 0.17
CA PRO A 211 -11.35 24.88 -0.39
C PRO A 211 -11.21 23.39 -0.67
N VAL A 212 -12.09 22.57 -0.08
CA VAL A 212 -12.21 21.14 -0.40
C VAL A 212 -13.31 20.90 -1.43
N THR A 213 -14.32 21.78 -1.49
CA THR A 213 -15.30 21.90 -2.56
C THR A 213 -15.45 23.38 -2.91
N GLU A 214 -16.37 23.73 -3.83
CA GLU A 214 -16.67 25.12 -4.17
C GLU A 214 -17.36 25.88 -3.02
N THR A 215 -17.87 25.15 -2.03
CA THR A 215 -18.72 25.63 -0.93
C THR A 215 -18.13 25.37 0.45
N ILE A 216 -17.28 24.34 0.59
CA ILE A 216 -16.73 23.85 1.85
C ILE A 216 -15.22 24.07 1.87
N ILE A 217 -14.72 24.60 2.99
CA ILE A 217 -13.30 24.68 3.29
C ILE A 217 -12.91 23.60 4.31
N PHE A 218 -11.62 23.25 4.36
CA PHE A 218 -11.11 22.24 5.29
C PHE A 218 -11.47 22.54 6.75
N GLY A 219 -11.52 23.82 7.15
CA GLY A 219 -11.93 24.22 8.49
C GLY A 219 -13.32 23.71 8.89
N ASN A 220 -14.27 23.59 7.95
CA ASN A 220 -15.57 22.99 8.24
C ASN A 220 -15.43 21.51 8.63
N LEU A 221 -14.56 20.76 7.94
CA LEU A 221 -14.27 19.37 8.26
C LEU A 221 -13.61 19.27 9.64
N TRP A 222 -12.61 20.12 9.88
CA TRP A 222 -11.84 20.12 11.12
C TRP A 222 -12.68 20.42 12.35
N TYR A 223 -13.51 21.47 12.34
CA TYR A 223 -14.31 21.83 13.51
C TYR A 223 -15.48 20.87 13.79
N SER A 224 -15.95 20.14 12.78
CA SER A 224 -17.01 19.13 12.93
C SER A 224 -16.50 17.72 13.23
N ARG A 225 -15.18 17.52 13.27
CA ARG A 225 -14.57 16.19 13.36
C ARG A 225 -14.99 15.43 14.63
N SER A 226 -15.21 14.13 14.48
CA SER A 226 -15.41 13.19 15.59
C SER A 226 -14.08 12.61 16.09
N SER A 227 -13.07 12.55 15.23
CA SER A 227 -11.73 12.06 15.59
C SER A 227 -10.66 12.68 14.70
N SER A 228 -9.45 12.80 15.23
CA SER A 228 -8.25 13.16 14.47
C SER A 228 -7.02 12.42 14.97
N GLY A 229 -5.98 12.42 14.14
CA GLY A 229 -4.67 11.89 14.46
C GLY A 229 -3.61 12.48 13.53
N LEU A 230 -2.42 12.76 14.05
CA LEU A 230 -1.25 13.09 13.24
C LEU A 230 -0.18 12.01 13.36
N VAL A 231 0.26 11.48 12.23
CA VAL A 231 1.30 10.43 12.17
C VAL A 231 2.41 10.77 11.20
N PRO A 232 3.67 10.37 11.51
CA PRO A 232 4.71 10.38 10.51
C PRO A 232 4.38 9.33 9.44
N VAL A 233 4.73 9.62 8.20
CA VAL A 233 4.53 8.69 7.09
C VAL A 233 5.88 8.10 6.72
N GLU A 234 6.27 7.01 7.41
CA GLU A 234 7.52 6.31 7.11
C GLU A 234 7.38 5.47 5.84
N GLU A 235 8.40 5.51 4.98
CA GLU A 235 8.51 4.72 3.75
C GLU A 235 9.83 3.94 3.73
N GLY A 236 9.78 2.66 3.34
CA GLY A 236 10.99 1.85 3.22
C GLY A 236 10.73 0.35 3.03
N VAL A 237 11.73 -0.36 2.52
CA VAL A 237 11.74 -1.82 2.41
C VAL A 237 13.09 -2.31 2.93
N LEU A 238 13.05 -3.25 3.87
CA LEU A 238 14.24 -3.88 4.42
C LEU A 238 14.81 -4.93 3.47
N LYS A 239 16.10 -5.21 3.60
CA LYS A 239 16.78 -6.26 2.83
C LYS A 239 16.62 -7.62 3.52
N ASN A 240 16.67 -7.63 4.85
CA ASN A 240 16.65 -8.82 5.67
C ASN A 240 15.27 -9.02 6.31
N TRP A 241 14.53 -10.02 5.80
CA TRP A 241 13.14 -10.29 6.19
C TRP A 241 13.02 -11.40 7.25
N HIS A 242 14.09 -12.18 7.44
CA HIS A 242 14.12 -13.29 8.38
C HIS A 242 15.53 -13.51 8.93
N SER A 243 15.61 -14.15 10.10
CA SER A 243 16.85 -14.69 10.65
C SER A 243 16.53 -15.85 11.58
N GLY A 244 17.14 -17.01 11.32
CA GLY A 244 16.82 -18.22 12.07
C GLY A 244 15.35 -18.60 11.91
N ARG A 245 14.62 -18.68 13.04
CA ARG A 245 13.20 -19.02 13.15
C ARG A 245 12.28 -17.79 13.28
N ILE A 246 12.81 -16.59 13.06
CA ILE A 246 12.05 -15.32 13.07
C ILE A 246 11.87 -14.85 11.62
N VAL A 247 10.63 -14.54 11.22
CA VAL A 247 10.28 -13.94 9.92
C VAL A 247 9.37 -12.73 10.13
N LEU A 248 9.50 -11.71 9.29
CA LEU A 248 8.69 -10.47 9.36
C LEU A 248 7.72 -10.37 8.19
N ILE A 249 6.54 -9.75 8.43
CA ILE A 249 5.52 -9.48 7.42
C ILE A 249 4.94 -8.06 7.58
N GLY A 250 4.40 -7.50 6.49
CA GLY A 250 3.76 -6.18 6.45
C GLY A 250 4.69 -5.05 6.88
N ASP A 251 4.12 -4.06 7.59
CA ASP A 251 4.80 -2.85 8.07
C ASP A 251 6.07 -3.12 8.90
N ALA A 252 6.25 -4.34 9.43
CA ALA A 252 7.47 -4.73 10.13
C ALA A 252 8.70 -4.80 9.20
N VAL A 253 8.50 -5.00 7.89
CA VAL A 253 9.59 -5.23 6.93
C VAL A 253 9.49 -4.39 5.66
N HIS A 254 8.29 -4.03 5.25
CA HIS A 254 8.07 -2.99 4.24
C HIS A 254 6.93 -2.10 4.68
N LYS A 255 7.15 -0.81 4.58
CA LYS A 255 6.11 0.19 4.78
C LYS A 255 6.03 1.00 3.51
N CYS A 256 4.99 0.73 2.73
CA CYS A 256 4.73 1.45 1.50
C CYS A 256 3.79 2.63 1.78
N LEU A 257 4.07 3.76 1.12
CA LEU A 257 3.22 4.94 1.20
C LEU A 257 1.78 4.63 0.73
N THR A 258 0.82 5.46 1.11
CA THR A 258 -0.53 5.49 0.52
C THR A 258 -0.97 6.94 0.30
N MET A 259 -0.51 7.55 -0.79
CA MET A 259 -1.10 8.79 -1.34
C MET A 259 -1.80 8.59 -2.67
N THR A 260 -1.93 7.34 -3.11
CA THR A 260 -3.04 6.92 -3.95
C THR A 260 -3.98 6.15 -3.03
N PRO A 261 -4.96 6.84 -2.40
CA PRO A 261 -6.07 6.19 -1.73
C PRO A 261 -6.86 5.25 -2.63
N ASP A 262 -6.62 5.29 -3.94
CA ASP A 262 -7.28 4.44 -4.93
C ASP A 262 -7.16 2.93 -4.62
N LEU A 263 -6.20 2.47 -3.80
CA LEU A 263 -6.03 1.04 -3.49
C LEU A 263 -5.60 0.61 -2.07
N GLY A 264 -5.31 1.52 -1.13
CA GLY A 264 -4.95 1.11 0.25
C GLY A 264 -3.81 0.06 0.31
N LEU A 265 -2.83 0.19 -0.60
CA LEU A 265 -1.89 -0.88 -0.94
C LEU A 265 -1.06 -1.42 0.23
N GLY A 266 -0.77 -0.62 1.26
CA GLY A 266 0.01 -1.08 2.42
C GLY A 266 -0.68 -2.25 3.15
N GLY A 267 -1.96 -2.10 3.49
CA GLY A 267 -2.74 -3.16 4.13
C GLY A 267 -2.92 -4.39 3.21
N ALA A 268 -3.13 -4.16 1.92
CA ALA A 268 -3.22 -5.24 0.93
C ALA A 268 -1.90 -6.03 0.83
N CYS A 269 -0.74 -5.35 0.79
CA CYS A 269 0.58 -5.99 0.76
C CYS A 269 0.81 -6.85 2.01
N ALA A 270 0.43 -6.37 3.19
CA ALA A 270 0.55 -7.15 4.43
C ALA A 270 -0.30 -8.43 4.41
N VAL A 271 -1.50 -8.38 3.79
CA VAL A 271 -2.33 -9.57 3.59
C VAL A 271 -1.69 -10.51 2.56
N GLU A 272 -1.15 -9.98 1.45
CA GLU A 272 -0.44 -10.77 0.44
C GLU A 272 0.78 -11.49 1.04
N ASP A 273 1.54 -10.84 1.91
CA ASP A 273 2.66 -11.49 2.61
C ASP A 273 2.20 -12.70 3.42
N ALA A 274 1.11 -12.55 4.17
CA ALA A 274 0.53 -13.64 4.93
C ALA A 274 0.12 -14.80 4.02
N VAL A 275 -0.46 -14.49 2.85
CA VAL A 275 -0.83 -15.50 1.83
C VAL A 275 0.39 -16.26 1.32
N VAL A 276 1.44 -15.56 0.88
CA VAL A 276 2.66 -16.20 0.35
C VAL A 276 3.34 -17.04 1.43
N LEU A 277 3.45 -16.51 2.65
CA LEU A 277 4.04 -17.25 3.76
C LEU A 277 3.22 -18.50 4.09
N CYS A 278 1.90 -18.41 4.12
CA CYS A 278 1.01 -19.55 4.34
C CYS A 278 1.10 -20.61 3.23
N ASN A 279 1.20 -20.21 1.96
CA ASN A 279 1.40 -21.15 0.85
C ASN A 279 2.74 -21.91 1.01
N ASN A 280 3.82 -21.19 1.30
CA ASN A 280 5.14 -21.80 1.50
C ASN A 280 5.16 -22.76 2.70
N LEU A 281 4.56 -22.37 3.83
CA LEU A 281 4.39 -23.22 5.02
C LEU A 281 3.61 -24.49 4.69
N ARG A 282 2.48 -24.36 3.99
CA ARG A 282 1.66 -25.50 3.62
C ARG A 282 2.38 -26.45 2.67
N ASN A 283 3.03 -25.93 1.62
CA ASN A 283 3.73 -26.76 0.63
C ASN A 283 4.84 -27.57 1.31
N ARG A 284 5.60 -26.95 2.22
CA ARG A 284 6.64 -27.65 2.99
C ARG A 284 6.09 -28.77 3.88
N MET A 285 4.90 -28.56 4.45
CA MET A 285 4.22 -29.53 5.31
C MET A 285 3.60 -30.70 4.52
N HIS A 286 3.32 -30.53 3.22
CA HIS A 286 2.90 -31.64 2.35
C HIS A 286 4.10 -32.43 1.82
N ASP A 287 5.20 -31.76 1.49
CA ASP A 287 6.42 -32.41 0.97
C ASP A 287 7.19 -33.19 2.04
N SER A 288 7.09 -32.76 3.30
CA SER A 288 7.72 -33.46 4.41
C SER A 288 6.75 -34.50 4.96
N SER A 289 7.16 -35.76 5.09
CA SER A 289 6.41 -36.77 5.87
C SER A 289 6.22 -36.38 7.35
N SER A 290 6.91 -35.33 7.79
CA SER A 290 6.74 -34.65 9.07
C SER A 290 5.47 -33.81 9.13
N LYS A 291 4.52 -34.24 9.97
CA LYS A 291 3.28 -33.51 10.28
C LYS A 291 3.48 -32.30 11.21
N SER A 292 4.71 -31.92 11.55
CA SER A 292 5.00 -30.82 12.50
C SER A 292 6.15 -29.93 12.02
N LEU A 293 6.01 -28.61 12.19
CA LEU A 293 7.07 -27.63 11.93
C LEU A 293 8.25 -27.76 12.92
N ASN A 294 8.02 -28.34 14.10
CA ASN A 294 9.07 -28.55 15.10
C ASN A 294 10.12 -29.59 14.66
N THR A 295 9.76 -30.50 13.74
CA THR A 295 10.67 -31.52 13.21
C THR A 295 11.40 -31.06 11.95
N VAL A 296 11.07 -29.88 11.43
CA VAL A 296 11.79 -29.29 10.28
C VAL A 296 13.11 -28.71 10.78
N SER A 297 14.20 -29.10 10.11
CA SER A 297 15.53 -28.57 10.39
C SER A 297 15.61 -27.06 10.21
N GLN A 298 16.57 -26.44 10.89
CA GLN A 298 16.83 -25.01 10.80
C GLN A 298 17.08 -24.55 9.35
N ASP A 299 17.79 -25.35 8.55
CA ASP A 299 18.04 -25.08 7.13
C ASP A 299 16.76 -25.11 6.30
N GLY A 300 15.86 -26.06 6.58
CA GLY A 300 14.58 -26.17 5.88
C GLY A 300 13.67 -24.96 6.14
N ILE A 301 13.68 -24.42 7.36
CA ILE A 301 12.95 -23.20 7.70
C ILE A 301 13.60 -21.98 7.04
N THR A 302 14.93 -21.91 7.05
CA THR A 302 15.66 -20.81 6.41
C THR A 302 15.41 -20.79 4.90
N GLN A 303 15.40 -21.95 4.23
CA GLN A 303 15.04 -22.07 2.81
C GLN A 303 13.61 -21.61 2.53
N LEU A 304 12.65 -21.96 3.39
CA LEU A 304 11.26 -21.54 3.28
C LEU A 304 11.13 -20.01 3.37
N PHE A 305 11.82 -19.39 4.33
CA PHE A 305 11.81 -17.93 4.47
C PHE A 305 12.52 -17.23 3.31
N HIS A 306 13.59 -17.82 2.76
CA HIS A 306 14.22 -17.32 1.54
C HIS A 306 13.28 -17.36 0.34
N GLN A 307 12.49 -18.42 0.17
CA GLN A 307 11.49 -18.49 -0.90
C GLN A 307 10.45 -17.38 -0.77
N TYR A 308 10.00 -17.11 0.46
CA TYR A 308 9.09 -16.01 0.76
C TYR A 308 9.73 -14.64 0.44
N SER A 309 10.91 -14.34 0.97
CA SER A 309 11.57 -13.04 0.77
C SER A 309 11.94 -12.79 -0.70
N ASN A 310 12.37 -13.82 -1.43
CA ASN A 310 12.71 -13.69 -2.85
C ASN A 310 11.48 -13.46 -3.74
N ARG A 311 10.31 -13.95 -3.31
CA ARG A 311 9.05 -13.71 -4.02
C ARG A 311 8.47 -12.33 -3.71
N GLN A 312 8.34 -11.99 -2.43
CA GLN A 312 7.66 -10.76 -1.98
C GLN A 312 8.57 -9.52 -1.99
N GLY A 313 9.88 -9.67 -1.77
CA GLY A 313 10.82 -8.55 -1.70
C GLY A 313 10.78 -7.62 -2.93
N PRO A 314 10.97 -8.14 -4.16
CA PRO A 314 10.89 -7.33 -5.37
C PRO A 314 9.51 -6.70 -5.58
N ARG A 315 8.43 -7.40 -5.20
CA ARG A 315 7.06 -6.88 -5.30
C ARG A 315 6.83 -5.72 -4.35
N ALA A 316 7.16 -5.89 -3.06
CA ALA A 316 7.07 -4.83 -2.06
C ALA A 316 7.90 -3.60 -2.45
N GLN A 317 9.12 -3.79 -2.98
CA GLN A 317 9.95 -2.69 -3.45
C GLN A 317 9.33 -1.92 -4.62
N ARG A 318 8.74 -2.62 -5.61
CA ARG A 318 8.00 -1.97 -6.70
C ARG A 318 6.81 -1.18 -6.19
N LEU A 319 6.00 -1.76 -5.30
CA LEU A 319 4.79 -1.11 -4.76
C LEU A 319 5.14 0.11 -3.89
N CYS A 320 6.15 0.00 -3.03
CA CYS A 320 6.65 1.11 -2.24
C CYS A 320 7.21 2.25 -3.13
N SER A 321 7.98 1.91 -4.17
CA SER A 321 8.52 2.91 -5.11
C SER A 321 7.42 3.62 -5.90
N LEU A 322 6.48 2.87 -6.46
CA LEU A 322 5.31 3.41 -7.18
C LEU A 322 4.48 4.33 -6.29
N SER A 323 4.21 3.89 -5.06
CA SER A 323 3.43 4.70 -4.12
C SER A 323 4.14 5.97 -3.70
N GLY A 324 5.45 5.91 -3.42
CA GLY A 324 6.20 7.08 -3.03
C GLY A 324 6.36 8.10 -4.13
N ARG A 325 6.54 7.65 -5.38
CA ARG A 325 6.56 8.57 -6.52
C ARG A 325 5.19 9.22 -6.75
N THR A 326 4.12 8.46 -6.64
CA THR A 326 2.75 8.98 -6.74
C THR A 326 2.43 9.99 -5.64
N THR A 327 2.85 9.70 -4.41
CA THR A 327 2.80 10.65 -3.28
C THR A 327 3.46 11.96 -3.63
N ARG A 328 4.72 11.89 -4.10
CA ARG A 328 5.50 13.07 -4.46
C ARG A 328 4.84 13.84 -5.60
N LEU A 329 4.28 13.18 -6.62
CA LEU A 329 3.54 13.84 -7.70
C LEU A 329 2.29 14.56 -7.19
N ASN A 330 1.57 13.96 -6.23
CA ASN A 330 0.34 14.53 -5.68
C ASN A 330 0.58 15.71 -4.73
N SER A 331 1.75 15.76 -4.06
CA SER A 331 2.08 16.73 -3.02
C SER A 331 3.18 17.74 -3.40
N SER A 332 3.97 17.47 -4.44
CA SER A 332 5.05 18.37 -4.88
C SER A 332 4.56 19.36 -5.92
N GLY A 333 4.78 20.65 -5.63
CA GLY A 333 4.37 21.77 -6.47
C GLY A 333 5.40 22.19 -7.52
N THR A 334 6.27 21.31 -8.02
CA THR A 334 7.13 21.70 -9.15
C THR A 334 6.26 21.89 -10.40
N LEU A 335 6.65 22.80 -11.28
CA LEU A 335 5.89 23.07 -12.52
C LEU A 335 5.76 21.81 -13.40
N ILE A 336 6.74 20.90 -13.32
CA ILE A 336 6.72 19.61 -14.02
C ILE A 336 5.70 18.67 -13.36
N ASP A 337 5.70 18.53 -12.03
CA ASP A 337 4.74 17.69 -11.31
C ASP A 337 3.30 18.16 -11.53
N GLN A 338 3.08 19.48 -11.54
CA GLN A 338 1.78 20.08 -11.84
C GLN A 338 1.33 19.78 -13.28
N PHE A 339 2.26 19.83 -14.24
CA PHE A 339 1.98 19.52 -15.64
C PHE A 339 1.68 18.02 -15.84
N VAL A 340 2.49 17.14 -15.25
CA VAL A 340 2.33 15.68 -15.27
C VAL A 340 1.01 15.27 -14.63
N THR A 341 0.69 15.80 -13.44
CA THR A 341 -0.57 15.54 -12.74
C THR A 341 -1.78 15.98 -13.59
N ARG A 342 -1.71 17.15 -14.22
CA ARG A 342 -2.79 17.68 -15.07
C ARG A 342 -2.98 16.90 -16.38
N ILE A 343 -1.96 16.25 -16.91
CA ILE A 343 -2.05 15.48 -18.15
C ILE A 343 -2.38 14.01 -17.91
N LEU A 344 -1.78 13.40 -16.88
CA LEU A 344 -1.86 11.97 -16.64
C LEU A 344 -2.93 11.58 -15.62
N MET A 345 -3.10 12.34 -14.53
CA MET A 345 -4.06 12.02 -13.46
C MET A 345 -5.45 12.62 -13.70
N VAL A 346 -5.49 13.78 -14.34
CA VAL A 346 -6.74 14.52 -14.57
C VAL A 346 -7.42 14.07 -15.86
N ASN A 347 -6.68 13.82 -16.95
CA ASN A 347 -7.31 13.68 -18.27
C ASN A 347 -7.46 12.24 -18.80
N ASN A 348 -6.91 11.21 -18.14
CA ASN A 348 -7.00 9.83 -18.64
C ASN A 348 -7.02 8.76 -17.54
N ALA A 349 -8.22 8.25 -17.21
CA ALA A 349 -8.40 7.16 -16.23
C ALA A 349 -7.91 5.79 -16.72
N ALA A 350 -7.85 5.56 -18.04
CA ALA A 350 -7.54 4.24 -18.61
C ALA A 350 -6.09 3.79 -18.39
N PRO A 351 -5.04 4.62 -18.59
CA PRO A 351 -3.66 4.25 -18.26
C PRO A 351 -3.47 3.97 -16.77
N MET A 352 -4.08 4.78 -15.89
CA MET A 352 -4.02 4.57 -14.44
C MET A 352 -4.68 3.25 -14.04
N ALA A 353 -5.86 2.95 -14.59
CA ALA A 353 -6.55 1.68 -14.36
C ALA A 353 -5.75 0.48 -14.90
N ALA A 354 -5.02 0.63 -16.01
CA ALA A 354 -4.17 -0.43 -16.55
C ALA A 354 -2.98 -0.74 -15.62
N ILE A 355 -2.26 0.29 -15.16
CA ILE A 355 -1.14 0.14 -14.23
C ILE A 355 -1.63 -0.48 -12.91
N MET A 356 -2.72 0.05 -12.36
CA MET A 356 -3.32 -0.50 -11.15
C MET A 356 -3.83 -1.93 -11.34
N GLY A 357 -4.37 -2.23 -12.51
CA GLY A 357 -4.75 -3.59 -12.86
C GLY A 357 -3.56 -4.54 -12.86
N GLU A 358 -2.43 -4.16 -13.44
CA GLU A 358 -1.23 -5.00 -13.40
C GLU A 358 -0.77 -5.28 -11.97
N VAL A 359 -0.81 -4.28 -11.09
CA VAL A 359 -0.51 -4.43 -9.65
C VAL A 359 -1.44 -5.45 -8.98
N VAL A 360 -2.75 -5.33 -9.19
CA VAL A 360 -3.76 -6.23 -8.64
C VAL A 360 -3.62 -7.65 -9.22
N ARG A 361 -3.33 -7.76 -10.53
CA ARG A 361 -3.15 -9.04 -11.24
C ARG A 361 -1.96 -9.84 -10.72
N GLU A 362 -0.90 -9.16 -10.32
CA GLU A 362 0.29 -9.78 -9.72
C GLU A 362 0.09 -10.16 -8.25
N GLY A 363 -1.08 -9.86 -7.65
CA GLY A 363 -1.41 -10.26 -6.29
C GLY A 363 -1.48 -11.77 -6.14
N GLU A 364 -1.07 -12.25 -4.96
CA GLU A 364 -0.99 -13.68 -4.65
C GLU A 364 -2.30 -14.17 -4.03
N LEU A 365 -2.64 -15.41 -4.33
CA LEU A 365 -3.83 -16.09 -3.81
C LEU A 365 -3.42 -17.32 -3.01
N LEU A 366 -4.26 -17.75 -2.07
CA LEU A 366 -4.05 -19.02 -1.37
C LEU A 366 -4.25 -20.17 -2.37
N ASP A 367 -3.24 -21.03 -2.53
CA ASP A 367 -3.25 -22.12 -3.54
C ASP A 367 -4.29 -23.20 -3.28
N TYR A 368 -4.91 -23.14 -2.10
CA TYR A 368 -5.75 -24.18 -1.54
C TYR A 368 -7.10 -23.70 -1.03
N ALA A 369 -7.38 -22.40 -1.15
CA ALA A 369 -8.68 -21.83 -0.83
C ALA A 369 -9.37 -21.45 -2.14
N THR A 370 -10.66 -21.78 -2.25
CA THR A 370 -11.42 -21.47 -3.46
C THR A 370 -11.81 -20.00 -3.49
N VAL A 371 -11.75 -19.42 -4.68
CA VAL A 371 -12.30 -18.09 -4.96
C VAL A 371 -13.79 -18.26 -5.28
N LYS A 372 -14.69 -17.68 -4.49
CA LYS A 372 -16.13 -17.86 -4.67
C LYS A 372 -16.67 -16.99 -5.79
N ARG A 373 -16.15 -15.77 -5.94
CA ARG A 373 -16.64 -14.78 -6.90
C ARG A 373 -15.72 -14.67 -8.12
N VAL A 374 -15.79 -15.63 -9.05
CA VAL A 374 -15.09 -15.48 -10.34
C VAL A 374 -16.07 -14.99 -11.41
N ARG A 375 -16.06 -13.69 -11.72
CA ARG A 375 -16.61 -13.19 -12.98
C ARG A 375 -15.53 -13.31 -14.07
N VAL A 376 -15.44 -14.48 -14.70
CA VAL A 376 -14.66 -14.61 -15.95
C VAL A 376 -15.36 -13.76 -17.01
N ALA A 377 -14.66 -12.79 -17.60
CA ALA A 377 -15.13 -12.10 -18.79
C ALA A 377 -15.33 -13.15 -19.90
N ARG A 378 -16.58 -13.54 -20.18
CA ARG A 378 -16.91 -14.46 -21.27
C ARG A 378 -16.54 -13.81 -22.60
N ARG A 379 -15.44 -14.27 -23.20
CA ARG A 379 -15.25 -14.25 -24.66
C ARG A 379 -14.71 -15.62 -25.08
N GLY A 380 -15.59 -16.45 -25.64
CA GLY A 380 -15.21 -17.70 -26.32
C GLY A 380 -15.05 -18.94 -25.43
N GLY A 381 -16.17 -19.53 -25.00
CA GLY A 381 -16.43 -20.99 -25.02
C GLY A 381 -15.45 -22.01 -24.40
N LYS A 382 -14.43 -21.64 -23.61
CA LYS A 382 -13.59 -22.61 -22.89
C LYS A 382 -13.41 -22.22 -21.42
N ASN A 383 -13.58 -23.20 -20.53
CA ASN A 383 -13.39 -23.09 -19.07
C ASN A 383 -11.90 -22.96 -18.72
N THR A 384 -11.28 -21.87 -19.15
CA THR A 384 -10.00 -21.36 -18.67
C THR A 384 -10.26 -19.96 -18.16
N PRO A 385 -9.78 -19.56 -16.96
CA PRO A 385 -9.85 -18.17 -16.53
C PRO A 385 -8.93 -17.33 -17.43
N GLU A 386 -9.40 -16.99 -18.63
CA GLU A 386 -8.79 -15.95 -19.44
C GLU A 386 -9.21 -14.60 -18.84
N TYR A 387 -8.38 -14.09 -17.93
CA TYR A 387 -8.30 -12.66 -17.66
C TYR A 387 -8.19 -11.95 -19.02
N ILE A 388 -8.94 -10.86 -19.21
CA ILE A 388 -8.95 -10.08 -20.46
C ILE A 388 -7.50 -9.90 -20.91
N LYS A 389 -7.09 -10.65 -21.96
CA LYS A 389 -5.82 -10.40 -22.64
C LYS A 389 -5.90 -8.97 -23.12
N ILE A 390 -5.11 -8.09 -22.50
CA ILE A 390 -4.82 -6.79 -23.08
C ILE A 390 -4.37 -7.06 -24.53
N SER A 391 -4.96 -6.35 -25.48
CA SER A 391 -4.81 -6.64 -26.91
C SER A 391 -3.34 -6.85 -27.32
N PRO A 392 -3.05 -7.66 -28.36
CA PRO A 392 -1.69 -7.83 -28.87
C PRO A 392 -0.97 -6.51 -29.15
N SER A 393 -1.69 -5.42 -29.45
CA SER A 393 -1.14 -4.08 -29.58
C SER A 393 -0.58 -3.49 -28.26
N ALA A 394 -1.18 -3.80 -27.11
CA ALA A 394 -0.65 -3.41 -25.80
C ALA A 394 0.50 -4.33 -25.34
N ARG A 395 0.46 -5.62 -25.70
CA ARG A 395 1.58 -6.55 -25.47
C ARG A 395 2.82 -6.21 -26.29
N HIS A 396 2.63 -5.74 -27.53
CA HIS A 396 3.75 -5.26 -28.34
C HIS A 396 4.32 -3.96 -27.78
N THR A 397 3.46 -3.06 -27.26
CA THR A 397 3.86 -1.84 -26.55
C THR A 397 4.73 -2.15 -25.32
N LEU A 398 4.34 -3.12 -24.48
CA LEU A 398 5.08 -3.53 -23.28
C LEU A 398 6.37 -4.32 -23.58
N LEU A 399 6.42 -5.15 -24.62
CA LEU A 399 7.62 -5.94 -24.95
C LEU A 399 8.67 -5.16 -25.74
N THR A 400 8.29 -4.09 -26.46
CA THR A 400 9.27 -3.14 -27.02
C THR A 400 9.86 -2.20 -25.97
N MET A 401 9.27 -2.10 -24.76
CA MET A 401 9.72 -1.22 -23.68
C MET A 401 10.98 -1.72 -22.93
N ASP A 402 11.27 -3.03 -22.93
CA ASP A 402 12.52 -3.57 -22.34
C ASP A 402 13.77 -3.34 -23.22
N ARG A 403 13.60 -2.87 -24.46
CA ARG A 403 14.69 -2.66 -25.44
C ARG A 403 14.88 -1.22 -25.90
N VAL A 404 14.18 -0.24 -25.32
CA VAL A 404 14.48 1.16 -25.63
C VAL A 404 15.64 1.63 -24.76
N THR A 405 16.86 1.36 -25.24
CA THR A 405 17.98 2.24 -24.96
C THR A 405 17.56 3.63 -25.44
N LEU A 406 17.33 4.56 -24.50
CA LEU A 406 17.21 5.98 -24.80
C LEU A 406 18.37 6.35 -25.74
N PRO A 407 18.11 6.91 -26.95
CA PRO A 407 19.18 7.46 -27.75
C PRO A 407 19.91 8.48 -26.88
N ASN A 408 21.24 8.39 -26.81
CA ASN A 408 22.16 9.26 -26.04
C ASN A 408 22.01 10.78 -26.31
N LYS A 409 21.03 11.21 -27.10
CA LYS A 409 20.71 12.61 -27.40
C LYS A 409 19.56 13.21 -26.55
N LEU A 410 18.92 12.45 -25.66
CA LEU A 410 17.86 12.95 -24.75
C LEU A 410 18.32 13.11 -23.28
N SER A 411 19.60 12.95 -23.00
CA SER A 411 20.21 13.17 -21.67
C SER A 411 20.61 14.62 -21.39
N GLN A 412 20.28 15.56 -22.29
CA GLN A 412 20.54 16.99 -22.10
C GLN A 412 19.23 17.75 -21.93
N SER A 413 19.17 18.47 -20.81
CA SER A 413 18.13 19.40 -20.36
C SER A 413 17.11 19.81 -21.43
N LEU A 414 15.90 19.24 -21.34
CA LEU A 414 14.75 19.72 -22.10
C LEU A 414 14.38 21.13 -21.61
N THR A 415 14.58 22.13 -22.46
CA THR A 415 14.13 23.51 -22.22
C THR A 415 12.64 23.65 -22.55
N VAL A 416 11.97 24.61 -21.88
CA VAL A 416 10.51 24.88 -21.92
C VAL A 416 9.89 24.90 -23.33
N GLY A 417 10.66 25.28 -24.36
CA GLY A 417 10.20 25.31 -25.76
C GLY A 417 9.97 23.94 -26.41
N GLN A 418 10.58 22.85 -25.91
CA GLN A 418 10.43 21.51 -26.48
C GLN A 418 9.18 20.76 -25.98
N PHE A 419 8.58 21.19 -24.87
CA PHE A 419 7.33 20.62 -24.33
C PHE A 419 6.09 20.92 -25.19
N VAL A 420 6.10 22.02 -25.95
CA VAL A 420 4.97 22.39 -26.83
C VAL A 420 4.81 21.41 -28.01
N LYS A 421 5.91 20.85 -28.51
CA LYS A 421 5.90 19.81 -29.57
C LYS A 421 5.38 18.46 -29.09
N VAL A 422 5.54 18.15 -27.80
CA VAL A 422 5.02 16.92 -27.19
C VAL A 422 3.49 16.98 -27.08
N LYS A 423 2.91 18.16 -26.81
CA LYS A 423 1.45 18.37 -26.78
C LYS A 423 0.74 18.03 -28.09
N SER A 424 1.36 18.29 -29.25
CA SER A 424 0.78 17.95 -30.57
C SER A 424 0.95 16.47 -30.95
N LEU A 425 1.96 15.78 -30.41
CA LEU A 425 2.19 14.34 -30.61
C LEU A 425 1.34 13.46 -29.66
N ILE A 426 0.96 14.00 -28.50
CA ILE A 426 0.20 13.32 -27.45
C ILE A 426 -1.33 13.33 -27.69
N GLN A 427 -1.84 14.17 -28.59
CA GLN A 427 -3.25 14.13 -28.97
C GLN A 427 -3.53 12.92 -29.88
N GLY A 428 -3.87 11.78 -29.27
CA GLY A 428 -4.51 10.65 -29.94
C GLY A 428 -3.88 9.27 -29.74
N ASN A 429 -2.72 9.15 -29.09
CA ASN A 429 -2.02 7.86 -28.95
C ASN A 429 -1.62 7.56 -27.50
N SER A 430 -2.22 6.51 -26.90
CA SER A 430 -1.94 6.05 -25.53
C SER A 430 -0.46 5.67 -25.29
N TYR A 431 0.25 5.24 -26.33
CA TYR A 431 1.67 4.89 -26.31
C TYR A 431 2.57 6.04 -25.83
N TYR A 432 2.31 7.28 -26.29
CA TYR A 432 3.12 8.44 -25.94
C TYR A 432 2.84 8.94 -24.52
N TYR A 433 1.65 8.67 -23.96
CA TYR A 433 1.34 8.98 -22.56
C TYR A 433 2.12 8.08 -21.60
N THR A 434 2.20 6.78 -21.87
CA THR A 434 2.94 5.83 -21.03
C THR A 434 4.44 6.06 -21.11
N ALA A 435 4.97 6.41 -22.29
CA ALA A 435 6.38 6.77 -22.47
C ALA A 435 6.74 8.11 -21.81
N ALA A 436 5.85 9.12 -21.87
CA ALA A 436 6.04 10.39 -21.16
C ALA A 436 5.94 10.22 -19.63
N TRP A 437 5.05 9.33 -19.16
CA TRP A 437 4.98 8.93 -17.76
C TRP A 437 6.27 8.22 -17.33
N GLN A 438 6.76 7.24 -18.10
CA GLN A 438 8.04 6.59 -17.82
C GLN A 438 9.22 7.57 -17.86
N ALA A 439 9.28 8.51 -18.80
CA ALA A 439 10.33 9.52 -18.85
C ALA A 439 10.31 10.45 -17.62
N ALA A 440 9.11 10.82 -17.14
CA ALA A 440 8.93 11.62 -15.92
C ALA A 440 9.09 10.80 -14.62
N VAL A 441 8.98 9.47 -14.69
CA VAL A 441 9.10 8.55 -13.55
C VAL A 441 10.50 7.94 -13.46
N LEU A 442 11.25 7.82 -14.56
CA LEU A 442 12.60 7.22 -14.61
C LEU A 442 13.74 8.25 -14.58
N GLN A 443 13.48 9.52 -14.87
CA GLN A 443 14.34 10.65 -14.49
C GLN A 443 13.98 11.11 -13.07
#